data_AF-A0A7J7LSE7-F1
#
_entry.id   AF-A0A7J7LSE7-F1
#
_cell.length_a   1.000
_cell.length_b   1.000
_cell.length_c   1.000
_cell.angle_alpha   90.00
_cell.angle_beta   90.00
_cell.angle_gamma   90.00
#
_symmetry.space_group_name_H-M   'P 1'
#
loop_
_entity.id
_entity.type
_entity.pdbx_description
1 polymer ?
#
loop_
_entity_poly.entity_id
_entity_poly.type
_entity_poly.pdbx_seq_one_letter_code
_entity_poly.pdbx_strand_id
1 'polypeptide(L)'
;MGGKNFKTCKSRLVPHSIPTSITETSSYGNLRLAKPIHNLGLNFGIEALIALEGTLLFEEIVQAKEHLREQYDLLCPALCCSHPDVFQPELYTWECFLWACELWYSNSLKIILTDGKLKTCLVPIAGLFNHSLCPHITKYGRMDPATKSLKFSLSRQCREGEQCFLSYGNFSSSHLITFYGFLPKGNNLYDTIQLGTSLIYLHLSHV
;
A
#
# COMPACT_ATOMS: atom_id res chain seq x y z
N MET A 1 25.56 -25.28 4.27
CA MET A 1 26.02 -23.88 4.29
C MET A 1 24.80 -23.01 4.57
N GLY A 2 24.98 -22.01 5.44
CA GLY A 2 23.94 -21.52 6.35
C GLY A 2 22.77 -20.82 5.67
N GLY A 3 21.56 -21.35 5.88
CA GLY A 3 20.33 -20.65 5.60
C GLY A 3 20.17 -19.49 6.58
N LYS A 4 20.24 -18.25 6.08
CA LYS A 4 19.91 -17.07 6.87
C LYS A 4 18.42 -17.10 7.14
N ASN A 5 18.06 -17.54 8.34
CA ASN A 5 16.71 -17.36 8.89
C ASN A 5 16.43 -15.87 8.97
N PHE A 6 15.56 -15.37 8.09
CA PHE A 6 14.94 -14.06 8.23
C PHE A 6 14.13 -14.07 9.52
N LYS A 7 14.74 -13.59 10.60
CA LYS A 7 14.00 -13.24 11.81
C LYS A 7 13.11 -12.06 11.43
N THR A 8 11.81 -12.32 11.30
CA THR A 8 10.81 -11.26 11.16
C THR A 8 10.96 -10.33 12.36
N CYS A 9 11.34 -9.09 12.10
CA CYS A 9 11.44 -8.06 13.11
C CYS A 9 10.03 -7.88 13.70
N LYS A 10 9.83 -8.30 14.94
CA LYS A 10 8.64 -7.97 15.72
C LYS A 10 8.74 -6.51 16.16
N SER A 11 8.68 -5.56 15.24
CA SER A 11 8.47 -4.15 15.59
C SER A 11 6.96 -3.88 15.58
N ARG A 12 6.34 -4.08 16.74
CA ARG A 12 5.02 -3.52 17.05
C ARG A 12 5.18 -1.99 17.07
N LEU A 13 5.08 -1.36 15.90
CA LEU A 13 4.85 0.07 15.75
C LEU A 13 3.42 0.23 15.26
N VAL A 14 2.44 -0.04 16.14
CA VAL A 14 1.27 0.84 16.13
C VAL A 14 1.82 2.12 16.75
N PRO A 15 1.87 3.26 16.05
CA PRO A 15 2.47 4.43 16.62
C PRO A 15 1.74 4.73 17.94
N HIS A 16 2.47 4.69 19.05
CA HIS A 16 2.00 5.14 20.36
C HIS A 16 1.63 6.64 20.36
N SER A 17 1.82 7.30 19.22
CA SER A 17 1.61 8.72 18.93
C SER A 17 0.36 9.03 18.11
N ILE A 18 -0.42 8.06 17.61
CA ILE A 18 -1.71 8.38 16.95
C ILE A 18 -2.76 8.61 18.05
N PRO A 19 -3.36 9.81 18.14
CA PRO A 19 -4.30 10.11 19.21
C PRO A 19 -5.54 9.21 19.16
N THR A 20 -5.81 8.54 20.28
CA THR A 20 -7.01 7.73 20.51
C THR A 20 -8.30 8.55 20.33
N SER A 21 -8.22 9.87 20.51
CA SER A 21 -9.35 10.81 20.39
C SER A 21 -10.02 10.82 19.01
N ILE A 22 -9.31 10.50 17.92
CA ILE A 22 -9.91 10.38 16.58
C ILE A 22 -10.85 9.16 16.48
N THR A 23 -10.68 8.16 17.36
CA THR A 23 -11.36 6.86 17.25
C THR A 23 -12.75 6.81 17.86
N GLU A 24 -13.07 7.70 18.80
CA GLU A 24 -14.31 7.59 19.61
C GLU A 24 -15.55 8.17 18.92
N THR A 25 -15.39 9.04 17.91
CA THR A 25 -16.51 9.71 17.23
C THR A 25 -16.68 9.33 15.77
N SER A 26 -15.71 8.64 15.16
CA SER A 26 -15.75 8.28 13.75
C SER A 26 -16.56 7.01 13.51
N SER A 27 -17.50 7.06 12.56
CA SER A 27 -18.21 5.87 12.07
C SER A 27 -17.28 4.80 11.46
N TYR A 28 -16.01 5.13 11.21
CA TYR A 28 -14.99 4.23 10.65
C TYR A 28 -13.92 3.81 11.66
N GLY A 29 -14.08 4.09 12.97
CA GLY A 29 -13.08 3.79 14.00
C GLY A 29 -12.56 2.35 13.97
N ASN A 30 -13.44 1.38 13.69
CA ASN A 30 -13.09 -0.05 13.64
C ASN A 30 -12.22 -0.45 12.43
N LEU A 31 -12.23 0.32 11.34
CA LEU A 31 -11.42 0.01 10.15
C LEU A 31 -9.91 0.10 10.47
N ARG A 32 -9.53 0.96 11.43
CA ARG A 32 -8.14 1.13 11.88
C ARG A 32 -7.56 -0.10 12.59
N LEU A 33 -8.40 -0.89 13.25
CA LEU A 33 -7.96 -2.03 14.08
C LEU A 33 -7.73 -3.30 13.25
N ALA A 34 -8.26 -3.36 12.03
CA ALA A 34 -8.43 -4.61 11.30
C ALA A 34 -7.18 -5.08 10.54
N LYS A 35 -6.22 -4.20 10.23
CA LYS A 35 -4.99 -4.59 9.51
C LYS A 35 -3.76 -3.86 10.03
N PRO A 36 -2.83 -4.56 10.68
CA PRO A 36 -1.54 -3.97 11.02
C PRO A 36 -0.78 -3.61 9.74
N ILE A 37 -0.38 -2.34 9.61
CA ILE A 37 0.47 -1.84 8.54
C ILE A 37 1.90 -2.04 9.00
N HIS A 38 2.58 -3.04 8.47
CA HIS A 38 3.98 -3.31 8.79
C HIS A 38 4.74 -3.63 7.50
N ASN A 39 5.99 -3.17 7.44
CA ASN A 39 6.97 -3.58 6.43
C ASN A 39 6.71 -3.11 4.99
N LEU A 40 5.98 -2.01 4.79
CA LEU A 40 6.03 -1.34 3.48
C LEU A 40 7.42 -0.75 3.28
N GLY A 41 7.92 -0.76 2.04
CA GLY A 41 9.19 -0.15 1.68
C GLY A 41 9.29 1.32 2.12
N LEU A 42 8.17 2.03 2.12
CA LEU A 42 8.05 3.42 2.56
C LEU A 42 8.49 3.63 4.03
N ASN A 43 8.35 2.62 4.89
CA ASN A 43 8.73 2.67 6.29
C ASN A 43 9.90 1.72 6.61
N PHE A 44 10.70 1.34 5.60
CA PHE A 44 11.95 0.64 5.85
C PHE A 44 12.91 1.51 6.65
N GLY A 45 13.41 0.94 7.74
CA GLY A 45 14.49 1.48 8.54
C GLY A 45 15.85 1.33 7.85
N ILE A 46 16.86 1.95 8.44
CA ILE A 46 18.21 2.06 7.86
C ILE A 46 18.79 0.69 7.49
N GLU A 47 18.68 -0.31 8.37
CA GLU A 47 19.23 -1.65 8.09
C GLU A 47 18.61 -2.31 6.85
N ALA A 48 17.29 -2.16 6.66
CA ALA A 48 16.59 -2.69 5.50
C ALA A 48 16.96 -1.95 4.22
N LEU A 49 17.16 -0.63 4.30
CA LEU A 49 17.62 0.18 3.16
C LEU A 49 19.06 -0.17 2.77
N ILE A 50 19.97 -0.34 3.73
CA ILE A 50 21.36 -0.77 3.46
C ILE A 50 21.37 -2.13 2.76
N ALA A 51 20.50 -3.06 3.15
CA ALA A 51 20.40 -4.36 2.50
C ALA A 51 19.97 -4.29 1.01
N LEU A 52 19.39 -3.17 0.58
CA LEU A 52 18.96 -2.92 -0.79
C LEU A 52 19.93 -2.01 -1.56
N GLU A 53 21.00 -1.52 -0.93
CA GLU A 53 21.95 -0.59 -1.55
C GLU A 53 22.51 -1.15 -2.87
N GLY A 54 22.59 -0.30 -3.88
CA GLY A 54 23.03 -0.67 -5.23
C GLY A 54 21.97 -1.40 -6.08
N THR A 55 20.75 -1.59 -5.56
CA THR A 55 19.62 -2.11 -6.35
C THR A 55 18.71 -0.98 -6.83
N LEU A 56 18.00 -1.20 -7.94
CA LEU A 56 16.98 -0.27 -8.41
C LEU A 56 15.82 -0.11 -7.42
N LEU A 57 15.51 -1.15 -6.64
CA LEU A 57 14.48 -1.08 -5.60
C LEU A 57 14.85 -0.07 -4.50
N PHE A 58 16.13 0.06 -4.15
CA PHE A 58 16.57 1.08 -3.21
C PHE A 58 16.28 2.49 -3.75
N GLU A 59 16.65 2.75 -5.00
CA GLU A 59 16.38 4.05 -5.64
C GLU A 59 14.87 4.34 -5.71
N GLU A 60 14.06 3.36 -6.10
CA GLU A 60 12.59 3.47 -6.14
C GLU A 60 12.00 3.79 -4.76
N ILE A 61 12.45 3.12 -3.70
CA ILE A 61 11.98 3.38 -2.34
C ILE A 61 12.39 4.77 -1.85
N VAL A 62 13.65 5.17 -2.09
CA VAL A 62 14.15 6.51 -1.69
C VAL A 62 13.34 7.59 -2.38
N GLN A 63 13.16 7.50 -3.71
CA GLN A 63 12.35 8.45 -4.48
C GLN A 63 10.90 8.50 -4.00
N ALA A 64 10.29 7.36 -3.70
CA ALA A 64 8.92 7.32 -3.18
C ALA A 64 8.81 8.00 -1.80
N LYS A 65 9.81 7.82 -0.92
CA LYS A 65 9.85 8.47 0.40
C LYS A 65 10.06 9.98 0.29
N GLU A 66 10.97 10.42 -0.58
CA GLU A 66 11.21 11.84 -0.87
C GLU A 66 9.94 12.49 -1.43
N HIS A 67 9.29 11.85 -2.40
CA HIS A 67 8.05 12.35 -2.97
C HIS A 67 6.96 12.54 -1.91
N LEU A 68 6.75 11.56 -1.02
CA LEU A 68 5.78 11.71 0.07
C LEU A 68 6.16 12.84 1.02
N ARG A 69 7.45 13.05 1.27
CA ARG A 69 7.91 14.13 2.12
C ARG A 69 7.63 15.51 1.51
N GLU A 70 7.91 15.68 0.23
CA GLU A 70 7.57 16.89 -0.52
C GLU A 70 6.07 17.18 -0.49
N GLN A 71 5.23 16.15 -0.70
CA GLN A 71 3.78 16.31 -0.61
C GLN A 71 3.33 16.76 0.78
N TYR A 72 3.91 16.19 1.83
CA TYR A 72 3.62 16.61 3.21
C TYR A 72 4.00 18.08 3.46
N ASP A 73 5.25 18.45 3.15
CA ASP A 73 5.78 19.78 3.41
C ASP A 73 5.03 20.86 2.62
N LEU A 74 4.51 20.52 1.43
CA LEU A 74 3.65 21.41 0.63
C LEU A 74 2.22 21.52 1.16
N LEU A 75 1.60 20.41 1.55
CA LEU A 75 0.16 20.34 1.79
C LEU A 75 -0.22 20.58 3.25
N CYS A 76 0.35 19.83 4.18
CA CYS A 76 -0.12 19.77 5.57
C CYS A 76 0.04 21.11 6.29
N PRO A 77 1.21 21.78 6.25
CA PRO A 77 1.36 23.11 6.87
C PRO A 77 0.36 24.13 6.33
N ALA A 78 0.16 24.16 5.01
CA ALA A 78 -0.75 25.09 4.35
C ALA A 78 -2.22 24.86 4.76
N LEU A 79 -2.66 23.60 4.82
CA LEU A 79 -4.01 23.23 5.25
C LEU A 79 -4.25 23.56 6.73
N CYS A 80 -3.29 23.20 7.60
CA CYS A 80 -3.36 23.50 9.03
C CYS A 80 -3.43 25.00 9.31
N CYS A 81 -2.68 25.82 8.56
CA CYS A 81 -2.74 27.27 8.70
C CYS A 81 -4.07 27.86 8.18
N SER A 82 -4.58 27.34 7.07
CA SER A 82 -5.76 27.91 6.39
C SER A 82 -7.08 27.47 7.01
N HIS A 83 -7.15 26.27 7.59
CA HIS A 83 -8.38 25.66 8.12
C HIS A 83 -8.09 24.88 9.42
N PRO A 84 -7.65 25.56 10.50
CA PRO A 84 -7.21 24.90 11.74
C PRO A 84 -8.34 24.18 12.49
N ASP A 85 -9.60 24.54 12.26
CA ASP A 85 -10.78 23.89 12.81
C ASP A 85 -10.97 22.46 12.27
N VAL A 86 -10.55 22.21 11.04
CA VAL A 86 -10.61 20.90 10.37
C VAL A 86 -9.26 20.18 10.44
N PHE A 87 -8.16 20.91 10.25
CA PHE A 87 -6.80 20.37 10.15
C PHE A 87 -5.95 20.75 11.36
N GLN A 88 -6.25 20.13 12.50
CA GLN A 88 -5.52 20.36 13.76
C GLN A 88 -4.06 19.88 13.64
N PRO A 89 -3.04 20.76 13.78
CA PRO A 89 -1.64 20.41 13.53
C PRO A 89 -1.13 19.15 14.24
N GLU A 90 -1.66 18.87 15.44
CA GLU A 90 -1.30 17.71 16.28
C GLU A 90 -1.70 16.38 15.63
N LEU A 91 -2.68 16.38 14.73
CA LEU A 91 -3.17 15.20 14.01
C LEU A 91 -2.51 15.01 12.64
N TYR A 92 -1.84 16.05 12.13
CA TYR A 92 -1.21 16.09 10.81
C TYR A 92 0.31 16.18 10.93
N THR A 93 0.90 15.41 11.85
CA THR A 93 2.35 15.19 11.89
C THR A 93 2.81 14.34 10.70
N TRP A 94 4.12 14.35 10.42
CA TRP A 94 4.71 13.52 9.37
C TRP A 94 4.38 12.03 9.56
N GLU A 95 4.44 11.53 10.79
CA GLU A 95 4.19 10.13 11.12
C GLU A 95 2.73 9.75 10.85
N CYS A 96 1.78 10.62 11.21
CA CYS A 96 0.36 10.43 10.94
C CYS A 96 0.07 10.48 9.43
N PHE A 97 0.72 11.39 8.70
CA PHE A 97 0.59 11.49 7.25
C PHE A 97 1.13 10.24 6.54
N LEU A 98 2.35 9.82 6.87
CA LEU A 98 2.97 8.62 6.31
C LEU A 98 2.10 7.40 6.59
N TRP A 99 1.64 7.21 7.82
CA TRP A 99 0.73 6.13 8.18
C TRP A 99 -0.58 6.15 7.35
N ALA A 100 -1.16 7.33 7.12
CA ALA A 100 -2.36 7.47 6.30
C ALA A 100 -2.10 7.11 4.83
N CYS A 101 -0.96 7.53 4.29
CA CYS A 101 -0.51 7.14 2.95
C CYS A 101 -0.33 5.63 2.84
N GLU A 102 0.38 5.00 3.79
CA GLU A 102 0.58 3.55 3.82
C GLU A 102 -0.75 2.79 3.88
N LEU A 103 -1.70 3.25 4.71
CA LEU A 103 -3.03 2.68 4.80
C LEU A 103 -3.73 2.75 3.44
N TRP A 104 -3.69 3.93 2.80
CA TRP A 104 -4.32 4.16 1.52
C TRP A 104 -3.72 3.30 0.41
N TYR A 105 -2.39 3.29 0.27
CA TYR A 105 -1.71 2.52 -0.77
C TYR A 105 -1.95 1.02 -0.63
N SER A 106 -1.86 0.49 0.60
CA SER A 106 -1.95 -0.96 0.83
C SER A 106 -3.38 -1.52 0.94
N ASN A 107 -4.41 -0.67 1.10
CA ASN A 107 -5.78 -1.13 1.35
C ASN A 107 -6.87 -0.48 0.50
N SER A 108 -6.58 0.58 -0.25
CA SER A 108 -7.57 1.13 -1.16
C SER A 108 -7.85 0.16 -2.31
N LEU A 109 -9.12 0.11 -2.72
CA LEU A 109 -9.61 -0.74 -3.78
C LEU A 109 -10.30 0.10 -4.84
N LYS A 110 -10.11 -0.29 -6.10
CA LYS A 110 -10.91 0.25 -7.21
C LYS A 110 -12.24 -0.50 -7.29
N ILE A 111 -13.34 0.24 -7.20
CA ILE A 111 -14.71 -0.28 -7.32
C ILE A 111 -15.49 0.49 -8.38
N ILE A 112 -16.51 -0.15 -8.92
CA ILE A 112 -17.43 0.45 -9.89
C ILE A 112 -18.70 0.88 -9.16
N LEU A 113 -18.96 2.18 -9.14
CA LEU A 113 -20.16 2.75 -8.53
C LEU A 113 -21.42 2.51 -9.39
N THR A 114 -22.58 2.87 -8.85
CA THR A 114 -23.87 2.74 -9.55
C THR A 114 -23.95 3.57 -10.83
N ASP A 115 -23.19 4.66 -10.93
CA ASP A 115 -23.05 5.48 -12.15
C ASP A 115 -22.07 4.88 -13.17
N GLY A 116 -21.52 3.69 -12.91
CA GLY A 116 -20.55 3.00 -13.76
C GLY A 116 -19.13 3.52 -13.65
N LYS A 117 -18.86 4.56 -12.85
CA LYS A 117 -17.51 5.12 -12.73
C LYS A 117 -16.63 4.28 -11.80
N LEU A 118 -15.37 4.19 -12.19
CA LEU A 118 -14.33 3.59 -11.36
C LEU A 118 -13.88 4.60 -10.29
N LYS A 119 -13.88 4.18 -9.03
CA LYS A 119 -13.43 4.98 -7.89
C LYS A 119 -12.50 4.18 -7.00
N THR A 120 -11.47 4.82 -6.48
CA THR A 120 -10.59 4.26 -5.47
C THR A 120 -11.11 4.66 -4.09
N CYS A 121 -11.34 3.68 -3.21
CA CYS A 121 -11.79 3.93 -1.85
C CYS A 121 -11.30 2.87 -0.87
N LEU A 122 -11.34 3.19 0.42
CA LEU A 122 -11.21 2.19 1.46
C LEU A 122 -12.54 1.46 1.61
N VAL A 123 -12.53 0.15 1.43
CA VAL A 123 -13.73 -0.69 1.53
C VAL A 123 -13.60 -1.58 2.76
N PRO A 124 -14.39 -1.34 3.83
CA PRO A 124 -14.39 -2.21 5.01
C PRO A 124 -14.63 -3.67 4.63
N ILE A 125 -13.97 -4.57 5.36
CA ILE A 125 -13.97 -6.03 5.12
C ILE A 125 -13.30 -6.44 3.80
N ALA A 126 -13.66 -5.86 2.66
CA ALA A 126 -13.04 -6.22 1.38
C ALA A 126 -11.55 -5.83 1.31
N GLY A 127 -11.13 -4.75 1.98
CA GLY A 127 -9.71 -4.38 2.11
C GLY A 127 -8.86 -5.40 2.88
N LEU A 128 -9.49 -6.38 3.54
CA LEU A 128 -8.80 -7.47 4.24
C LEU A 128 -8.44 -8.64 3.31
N PHE A 129 -8.98 -8.71 2.09
CA PHE A 129 -8.56 -9.73 1.14
C PHE A 129 -7.08 -9.56 0.82
N ASN A 130 -6.32 -10.65 0.91
CA ASN A 130 -4.93 -10.68 0.51
C ASN A 130 -4.78 -10.90 -1.00
N HIS A 131 -3.58 -10.62 -1.50
CA HIS A 131 -3.19 -10.93 -2.85
C HIS A 131 -2.59 -12.32 -3.00
N SER A 132 -2.73 -12.90 -4.19
CA SER A 132 -2.09 -14.14 -4.61
C SER A 132 -1.82 -14.07 -6.12
N LEU A 133 -0.83 -14.82 -6.59
CA LEU A 133 -0.54 -15.01 -8.01
C LEU A 133 -1.68 -15.73 -8.75
N CYS A 134 -2.52 -16.48 -8.02
CA CYS A 134 -3.71 -17.15 -8.55
C CYS A 134 -4.97 -16.69 -7.80
N PRO A 135 -5.36 -15.41 -7.91
CA PRO A 135 -6.44 -14.84 -7.11
C PRO A 135 -7.80 -15.42 -7.51
N HIS A 136 -8.72 -15.41 -6.56
CA HIS A 136 -10.09 -15.84 -6.76
C HIS A 136 -10.95 -14.74 -7.39
N ILE A 137 -10.69 -13.49 -7.00
CA ILE A 137 -11.40 -12.30 -7.46
C ILE A 137 -10.44 -11.49 -8.34
N THR A 138 -10.72 -11.39 -9.64
CA THR A 138 -9.89 -10.63 -10.60
C THR A 138 -10.58 -9.37 -11.12
N LYS A 139 -11.90 -9.29 -11.01
CA LYS A 139 -12.71 -8.16 -11.47
C LYS A 139 -12.93 -7.17 -10.32
N TYR A 140 -13.06 -5.90 -10.65
CA TYR A 140 -13.43 -4.87 -9.68
C TYR A 140 -14.78 -5.18 -9.04
N GLY A 141 -14.89 -4.90 -7.74
CA GLY A 141 -16.17 -4.93 -7.05
C GLY A 141 -17.12 -3.93 -7.68
N ARG A 142 -18.41 -4.30 -7.80
CA ARG A 142 -19.43 -3.45 -8.42
C ARG A 142 -20.58 -3.22 -7.45
N MET A 143 -21.01 -1.97 -7.35
CA MET A 143 -22.21 -1.61 -6.58
C MET A 143 -23.45 -2.12 -7.30
N ASP A 144 -24.24 -2.94 -6.60
CA ASP A 144 -25.56 -3.34 -7.04
C ASP A 144 -26.59 -2.26 -6.61
N PRO A 145 -27.27 -1.60 -7.57
CA PRO A 145 -28.24 -0.55 -7.23
C PRO A 145 -29.48 -1.08 -6.50
N ALA A 146 -29.87 -2.34 -6.72
CA ALA A 146 -31.05 -2.92 -6.11
C ALA A 146 -30.80 -3.27 -4.64
N THR A 147 -29.68 -3.93 -4.34
CA THR A 147 -29.35 -4.35 -2.97
C THR A 147 -28.52 -3.33 -2.21
N LYS A 148 -28.08 -2.25 -2.86
CA LYS A 148 -27.17 -1.22 -2.32
C LYS A 148 -25.90 -1.82 -1.70
N SER A 149 -25.40 -2.91 -2.28
CA SER A 149 -24.23 -3.63 -1.77
C SER A 149 -23.13 -3.75 -2.81
N LEU A 150 -21.89 -3.76 -2.34
CA LEU A 150 -20.72 -3.97 -3.18
C LEU A 150 -20.51 -5.48 -3.39
N LYS A 151 -20.53 -5.92 -4.65
CA LYS A 151 -20.42 -7.33 -5.03
C LYS A 151 -19.07 -7.62 -5.68
N PHE A 152 -18.40 -8.66 -5.19
CA PHE A 152 -17.18 -9.21 -5.78
C PHE A 152 -17.48 -10.58 -6.38
N SER A 153 -17.25 -10.73 -7.68
CA SER A 153 -17.50 -12.00 -8.37
C SER A 153 -16.25 -12.87 -8.38
N LEU A 154 -16.41 -14.13 -7.97
CA LEU A 154 -15.38 -15.14 -8.12
C LEU A 154 -15.13 -15.44 -9.60
N SER A 155 -13.86 -15.44 -9.99
CA SER A 155 -13.38 -15.85 -11.30
C SER A 155 -12.97 -17.33 -11.31
N ARG A 156 -12.73 -17.91 -10.13
CA ARG A 156 -12.52 -19.35 -9.91
C ARG A 156 -13.12 -19.77 -8.57
N GLN A 157 -13.35 -21.07 -8.40
CA GLN A 157 -13.86 -21.62 -7.14
C GLN A 157 -12.89 -21.36 -5.97
N CYS A 158 -13.46 -21.07 -4.80
CA CYS A 158 -12.79 -21.00 -3.51
C CYS A 158 -13.37 -22.11 -2.63
N ARG A 159 -12.53 -23.01 -2.10
CA ARG A 159 -13.01 -24.14 -1.30
C ARG A 159 -13.31 -23.72 0.13
N GLU A 160 -14.14 -24.51 0.83
CA GLU A 160 -14.35 -24.32 2.26
C GLU A 160 -13.02 -24.46 3.01
N GLY A 161 -12.76 -23.54 3.94
CA GLY A 161 -11.48 -23.45 4.67
C GLY A 161 -10.30 -22.87 3.87
N GLU A 162 -10.43 -22.68 2.55
CA GLU A 162 -9.43 -21.98 1.75
C GLU A 162 -9.52 -20.46 1.97
N GLN A 163 -8.37 -19.80 2.03
CA GLN A 163 -8.34 -18.33 1.99
C GLN A 163 -8.74 -17.83 0.61
N CYS A 164 -9.76 -16.97 0.56
CA CYS A 164 -10.13 -16.27 -0.65
C CYS A 164 -9.16 -15.10 -0.90
N PHE A 165 -8.73 -14.93 -2.15
CA PHE A 165 -7.72 -13.94 -2.54
C PHE A 165 -8.28 -13.01 -3.61
N LEU A 166 -7.92 -11.73 -3.51
CA LEU A 166 -8.28 -10.70 -4.48
C LEU A 166 -7.02 -10.23 -5.23
N SER A 167 -7.15 -9.95 -6.53
CA SER A 167 -6.05 -9.38 -7.30
C SER A 167 -5.88 -7.90 -6.94
N TYR A 168 -4.71 -7.52 -6.39
CA TYR A 168 -4.39 -6.11 -6.17
C TYR A 168 -4.10 -5.40 -7.50
N GLY A 169 -3.62 -6.15 -8.49
CA GLY A 169 -3.25 -5.66 -9.81
C GLY A 169 -2.10 -6.47 -10.37
N ASN A 170 -1.72 -6.14 -11.61
CA ASN A 170 -0.56 -6.72 -12.27
C ASN A 170 0.67 -5.86 -11.94
N PHE A 171 1.19 -6.02 -10.72
CA PHE A 171 2.27 -5.20 -10.18
C PHE A 171 3.61 -5.95 -10.16
N SER A 172 4.70 -5.21 -10.37
CA SER A 172 6.06 -5.73 -10.19
C SER A 172 6.32 -6.11 -8.74
N SER A 173 7.32 -6.94 -8.51
CA SER A 173 7.77 -7.30 -7.17
C SER A 173 8.25 -6.06 -6.40
N SER A 174 8.90 -5.11 -7.07
CA SER A 174 9.33 -3.85 -6.47
C SER A 174 8.16 -2.98 -5.99
N HIS A 175 7.09 -2.90 -6.78
CA HIS A 175 5.87 -2.19 -6.40
C HIS A 175 5.17 -2.85 -5.21
N LEU A 176 5.06 -4.19 -5.19
CA LEU A 176 4.44 -4.93 -4.10
C LEU A 176 5.21 -4.76 -2.78
N ILE A 177 6.55 -4.76 -2.80
CA ILE A 177 7.35 -4.45 -1.61
C ILE A 177 7.10 -3.02 -1.16
N THR A 178 7.19 -2.07 -2.09
CA THR A 178 7.15 -0.64 -1.76
C THR A 178 5.81 -0.23 -1.16
N PHE A 179 4.70 -0.62 -1.78
CA PHE A 179 3.36 -0.10 -1.44
C PHE A 179 2.46 -1.10 -0.70
N TYR A 180 2.81 -2.38 -0.69
CA TYR A 180 2.04 -3.42 0.00
C TYR A 180 2.84 -4.20 1.06
N GLY A 181 4.16 -4.05 1.09
CA GLY A 181 5.03 -4.63 2.11
C GLY A 181 5.20 -6.15 2.03
N PHE A 182 5.02 -6.75 0.85
CA PHE A 182 5.22 -8.19 0.68
C PHE A 182 5.74 -8.55 -0.71
N LEU A 183 6.31 -9.75 -0.80
CA LEU A 183 6.56 -10.46 -2.06
C LEU A 183 5.64 -11.68 -2.14
N PRO A 184 4.98 -11.91 -3.28
CA PRO A 184 4.17 -13.11 -3.47
C PRO A 184 5.07 -14.35 -3.47
N LYS A 185 4.56 -15.47 -2.93
CA LYS A 185 5.26 -16.76 -3.00
C LYS A 185 5.11 -17.33 -4.40
N GLY A 186 6.23 -17.57 -5.08
CA GLY A 186 6.27 -18.13 -6.44
C GLY A 186 6.79 -17.12 -7.46
N ASN A 187 6.64 -17.44 -8.74
CA ASN A 187 7.12 -16.58 -9.83
C ASN A 187 6.07 -15.52 -10.18
N ASN A 188 6.36 -14.24 -9.90
CA ASN A 188 5.49 -13.14 -10.31
C ASN A 188 5.63 -12.90 -11.82
N LEU A 189 4.61 -13.27 -12.60
CA LEU A 189 4.62 -13.11 -14.06
C LEU A 189 4.57 -11.64 -14.52
N TYR A 190 4.26 -10.72 -13.62
CA TYR A 190 4.23 -9.28 -13.89
C TYR A 190 5.45 -8.56 -13.36
N ASP A 191 6.49 -9.31 -12.97
CA ASP A 191 7.72 -8.68 -12.52
C ASP A 191 8.43 -7.97 -13.66
N THR A 192 8.88 -6.75 -13.38
CA THR A 192 9.52 -5.88 -14.37
C THR A 192 10.67 -5.13 -13.73
N ILE A 193 11.67 -4.79 -14.54
CA ILE A 193 12.81 -3.98 -14.15
C ILE A 193 12.89 -2.82 -15.14
N GLN A 194 12.89 -1.59 -14.64
CA GLN A 194 13.06 -0.42 -15.50
C GLN A 194 14.54 -0.23 -15.82
N LEU A 195 14.86 -0.08 -17.11
CA LEU A 195 16.21 0.25 -17.57
C LEU A 195 16.29 1.75 -17.86
N GLY A 196 17.15 2.47 -17.15
CA GLY A 196 17.40 3.88 -17.41
C GLY A 196 18.04 4.10 -18.79
N THR A 197 17.57 5.11 -19.53
CA THR A 197 18.10 5.45 -20.86
C THR A 197 19.59 5.84 -20.85
N SER A 198 20.11 6.31 -19.72
CA SER A 198 21.54 6.63 -19.52
C SER A 198 22.47 5.43 -19.68
N LEU A 199 22.00 4.21 -19.35
CA LEU A 199 22.77 2.97 -19.54
C LEU A 199 22.88 2.58 -21.02
N ILE A 200 21.87 2.91 -21.83
CA ILE A 200 21.85 2.63 -23.27
C ILE A 200 22.85 3.54 -23.99
N TYR A 201 22.96 4.81 -23.58
CA TYR A 201 23.90 5.75 -24.17
C TYR A 201 25.37 5.39 -23.90
N LEU A 202 25.72 4.91 -22.70
CA LEU A 202 27.08 4.49 -22.38
C LEU A 202 27.58 3.33 -23.25
N HIS A 203 26.69 2.41 -23.65
CA HIS A 203 27.08 1.28 -24.51
C HIS A 203 27.23 1.69 -25.99
N LEU A 204 26.44 2.66 -26.46
CA LEU A 204 26.52 3.16 -27.84
C LEU A 204 27.69 4.12 -28.08
N SER A 205 28.28 4.69 -27.02
CA SER A 205 29.49 5.53 -27.11
C SER A 205 30.81 4.74 -27.05
N HIS A 206 30.76 3.41 -26.97
CA HIS A 206 31.93 2.52 -26.95
C HIS A 206 31.90 1.46 -28.09
N VAL A 207 31.10 1.69 -29.13
CA VAL A 207 31.10 0.93 -30.40
C VAL A 207 31.56 1.82 -31.53
#